data_AF-A0A925XE50-F1
#
_entry.id   AF-A0A925XE50-F1
#
_cell.length_a   1.000
_cell.length_b   1.000
_cell.length_c   1.000
_cell.angle_alpha   90.00
_cell.angle_beta   90.00
_cell.angle_gamma   90.00
#
_symmetry.space_group_name_H-M   'P 1'
#
loop_
_entity.id
_entity.type
_entity.pdbx_description
1 polymer ?
#
loop_
_entity_poly.entity_id
_entity_poly.type
_entity_poly.pdbx_seq_one_letter_code
_entity_poly.pdbx_strand_id
1 'polypeptide(L)'
;MITGILLGFPVLAAFILLFIGAKFAKTAALVLTLVEFGIAVFAFSQFNPADISDFDLQLKWLPSYGIGFHIGMDGISLLLVLLTTFLLPLIVLSTFNFKYENPISFYSLILLMQAGLIGVFV
;
A
#
# COMPACT_ATOMS: atom_id res chain seq x y z
N MET A 1 -1.81 -12.75 -6.24
CA MET A 1 -3.17 -12.36 -5.82
C MET A 1 -3.17 -10.88 -5.51
N ILE A 2 -4.27 -10.17 -5.76
CA ILE A 2 -4.31 -8.69 -5.71
C ILE A 2 -3.95 -8.14 -4.32
N THR A 3 -4.31 -8.89 -3.28
CA THR A 3 -3.96 -8.69 -1.88
C THR A 3 -2.46 -8.49 -1.64
N GLY A 4 -1.64 -9.37 -2.24
CA GLY A 4 -0.18 -9.29 -2.12
C GLY A 4 0.41 -8.09 -2.84
N ILE A 5 -0.25 -7.60 -3.91
CA ILE A 5 0.19 -6.41 -4.64
C ILE A 5 -0.06 -5.16 -3.78
N LEU A 6 -1.26 -5.03 -3.18
CA LEU A 6 -1.60 -3.93 -2.27
C LEU A 6 -0.66 -3.84 -1.06
N LEU A 7 -0.22 -4.99 -0.54
CA LEU A 7 0.72 -5.00 0.57
C LEU A 7 2.17 -4.72 0.13
N GLY A 8 2.58 -5.28 -1.01
CA GLY A 8 3.96 -5.22 -1.48
C GLY A 8 4.34 -3.95 -2.24
N PHE A 9 3.41 -3.37 -3.00
CA PHE A 9 3.65 -2.17 -3.80
C PHE A 9 4.11 -0.96 -2.96
N PRO A 10 3.45 -0.56 -1.85
CA PRO A 10 3.91 0.57 -1.04
C PRO A 10 5.32 0.37 -0.47
N VAL A 11 5.70 -0.88 -0.14
CA VAL A 11 7.07 -1.22 0.27
C VAL A 11 8.04 -1.01 -0.90
N LEU A 12 7.74 -1.56 -2.07
CA LEU A 12 8.57 -1.37 -3.27
C LEU A 12 8.69 0.12 -3.65
N ALA A 13 7.59 0.86 -3.59
CA ALA A 13 7.53 2.27 -3.87
C ALA A 13 8.37 3.10 -2.87
N ALA A 14 8.37 2.72 -1.58
CA ALA A 14 9.26 3.31 -0.58
C ALA A 14 10.73 3.07 -0.93
N PHE A 15 11.11 1.86 -1.34
CA PHE A 15 12.48 1.57 -1.78
C PHE A 15 12.86 2.32 -3.06
N ILE A 16 11.95 2.43 -4.04
CA ILE A 16 12.17 3.18 -5.28
C ILE A 16 12.45 4.65 -4.97
N LEU A 17 11.71 5.26 -4.04
CA LEU A 17 11.92 6.65 -3.65
C LEU A 17 13.33 6.93 -3.11
N LEU A 18 13.98 5.96 -2.44
CA LEU A 18 15.34 6.13 -1.93
C LEU A 18 16.37 6.44 -3.01
N PHE A 19 16.11 6.03 -4.26
CA PHE A 19 16.99 6.26 -5.40
C PHE A 19 16.58 7.48 -6.24
N ILE A 20 15.48 8.15 -5.89
CA ILE A 20 15.00 9.34 -6.59
C ILE A 20 15.68 10.59 -6.02
N GLY A 21 16.07 11.52 -6.89
CA GLY A 21 16.65 12.80 -6.46
C GLY A 21 15.67 13.63 -5.61
N ALA A 22 16.16 14.29 -4.57
CA ALA A 22 15.37 15.05 -3.59
C ALA A 22 14.39 16.07 -4.22
N LYS A 23 14.76 16.66 -5.37
CA LYS A 23 13.92 17.59 -6.14
C LYS A 23 12.61 16.95 -6.60
N PHE A 24 12.62 15.67 -6.93
CA PHE A 24 11.47 14.94 -7.48
C PHE A 24 10.73 14.11 -6.44
N ALA A 25 11.24 14.00 -5.21
CA ALA A 25 10.68 13.13 -4.17
C ALA A 25 9.19 13.37 -3.93
N LYS A 26 8.74 14.64 -3.89
CA LYS A 26 7.32 14.98 -3.67
C LYS A 26 6.42 14.48 -4.80
N THR A 27 6.80 14.78 -6.03
CA THR A 27 6.03 14.42 -7.23
C THR A 27 6.02 12.91 -7.42
N ALA A 28 7.16 12.25 -7.20
CA ALA A 28 7.26 10.80 -7.25
C ALA A 28 6.38 10.13 -6.19
N ALA A 29 6.44 10.61 -4.93
CA ALA A 29 5.59 10.10 -3.86
C ALA A 29 4.10 10.24 -4.20
N LEU A 30 3.68 11.40 -4.72
CA LEU A 30 2.30 11.63 -5.12
C LEU A 30 1.86 10.63 -6.21
N VAL A 31 2.67 10.46 -7.27
CA VAL A 31 2.39 9.49 -8.33
C VAL A 31 2.29 8.07 -7.77
N LEU A 32 3.24 7.66 -6.92
CA LEU A 32 3.24 6.33 -6.32
C LEU A 32 2.00 6.09 -5.44
N THR A 33 1.61 7.07 -4.62
CA THR A 33 0.36 6.96 -3.83
C THR A 33 -0.89 6.89 -4.71
N LEU A 34 -0.93 7.58 -5.85
CA LEU A 34 -2.04 7.52 -6.80
C LEU A 34 -2.09 6.17 -7.53
N VAL A 35 -0.94 5.58 -7.86
CA VAL A 35 -0.88 4.22 -8.41
C VAL A 35 -1.44 3.22 -7.42
N GLU A 36 -1.04 3.31 -6.15
CA GLU A 36 -1.54 2.43 -5.09
C GLU A 36 -3.06 2.58 -4.87
N PHE A 37 -3.57 3.82 -4.90
CA PHE A 37 -5.01 4.05 -4.91
C PHE A 37 -5.71 3.43 -6.13
N GLY A 38 -5.10 3.52 -7.32
CA GLY A 38 -5.60 2.86 -8.52
C GLY A 38 -5.67 1.34 -8.38
N ILE A 39 -4.68 0.72 -7.74
CA ILE A 39 -4.68 -0.72 -7.43
C ILE A 39 -5.84 -1.05 -6.48
N ALA A 40 -6.07 -0.23 -5.44
CA ALA A 40 -7.17 -0.43 -4.51
C ALA A 40 -8.55 -0.27 -5.17
N VAL A 41 -8.72 0.68 -6.07
CA VAL A 41 -9.95 0.86 -6.85
C VAL A 41 -10.18 -0.34 -7.79
N PHE A 42 -9.12 -0.84 -8.44
CA PHE A 42 -9.21 -2.04 -9.26
C PHE A 42 -9.59 -3.27 -8.41
N ALA A 43 -8.99 -3.42 -7.23
CA ALA A 43 -9.35 -4.46 -6.27
C ALA A 43 -10.83 -4.36 -5.87
N PHE A 44 -11.34 -3.16 -5.62
CA PHE A 44 -12.75 -2.95 -5.32
C PHE A 44 -13.67 -3.36 -6.48
N SER A 45 -13.30 -3.06 -7.73
CA SER A 45 -14.11 -3.42 -8.91
C SER A 45 -14.21 -4.93 -9.16
N GLN A 46 -13.23 -5.69 -8.69
CA GLN A 46 -13.15 -7.15 -8.84
C GLN A 46 -13.74 -7.91 -7.64
N PHE A 47 -14.12 -7.21 -6.57
CA PHE A 47 -14.59 -7.85 -5.34
C PHE A 47 -15.98 -8.46 -5.53
N ASN A 48 -16.09 -9.77 -5.28
CA ASN A 48 -17.35 -10.49 -5.27
C ASN A 48 -17.68 -10.95 -3.83
N PRO A 49 -18.71 -10.40 -3.17
CA PRO A 49 -19.09 -10.82 -1.83
C PRO A 49 -19.49 -12.30 -1.71
N ALA A 50 -19.88 -12.95 -2.81
CA ALA A 50 -20.22 -14.36 -2.84
C ALA A 50 -19.00 -15.29 -2.98
N ASP A 51 -17.86 -14.76 -3.43
CA ASP A 51 -16.62 -15.52 -3.63
C ASP A 51 -15.40 -14.65 -3.37
N ILE A 52 -14.81 -14.80 -2.18
CA ILE A 52 -13.66 -14.03 -1.71
C ILE A 52 -12.32 -14.73 -1.95
N SER A 53 -12.29 -15.90 -2.60
CA SER A 53 -11.06 -16.69 -2.70
C SER A 53 -9.93 -15.95 -3.42
N ASP A 54 -10.25 -15.06 -4.36
CA ASP A 54 -9.26 -14.27 -5.12
C ASP A 54 -8.52 -13.24 -4.26
N PHE A 55 -9.03 -12.96 -3.06
CA PHE A 55 -8.48 -12.02 -2.09
C PHE A 55 -7.83 -12.72 -0.89
N ASP A 56 -7.92 -14.05 -0.77
CA ASP A 56 -7.26 -14.85 0.27
C ASP A 56 -5.92 -15.42 -0.22
N LEU A 57 -4.82 -14.83 0.26
CA LEU A 57 -3.47 -15.29 -0.02
C LEU A 57 -2.93 -16.10 1.16
N GLN A 58 -2.76 -17.40 0.93
CA GLN A 58 -2.14 -18.32 1.89
C GLN A 58 -0.72 -18.68 1.45
N LEU A 59 0.28 -18.32 2.27
CA LEU A 59 1.69 -18.66 2.04
C LEU A 59 2.18 -19.56 3.16
N LYS A 60 2.62 -20.76 2.80
CA LYS A 60 3.25 -21.69 3.74
C LYS A 60 4.68 -21.22 4.03
N TRP A 61 4.97 -20.86 5.28
CA TRP A 61 6.30 -20.39 5.67
C TRP A 61 7.14 -21.50 6.30
N LEU A 62 6.61 -22.16 7.34
CA LEU A 62 7.23 -23.28 8.04
C LEU A 62 6.19 -24.41 8.17
N PRO A 63 5.98 -25.19 7.09
CA PRO A 63 4.92 -26.18 7.03
C PRO A 63 5.06 -27.27 8.10
N SER A 64 6.30 -27.63 8.46
CA SER A 64 6.60 -28.61 9.51
C SER A 64 6.07 -28.21 10.89
N TYR A 65 5.90 -26.92 11.14
CA TYR A 65 5.35 -26.37 12.38
C TYR A 65 3.91 -25.85 12.21
N GLY A 66 3.30 -26.05 11.05
CA GLY A 66 1.98 -25.48 10.73
C GLY A 66 1.96 -23.94 10.64
N ILE A 67 3.13 -23.30 10.49
CA ILE A 67 3.25 -21.83 10.44
C ILE A 67 3.10 -21.37 8.99
N GLY A 68 2.19 -20.44 8.75
CA GLY A 68 1.98 -19.80 7.47
C GLY A 68 1.49 -18.36 7.62
N PHE A 69 1.59 -17.59 6.54
CA PHE A 69 0.95 -16.30 6.41
C PHE A 69 -0.41 -16.51 5.76
N HIS A 70 -1.44 -16.04 6.42
CA HIS A 70 -2.77 -15.89 5.86
C HIS A 70 -3.00 -14.39 5.72
N ILE A 71 -3.17 -13.92 4.49
CA ILE A 71 -3.42 -12.51 4.18
C ILE A 71 -4.70 -12.47 3.37
N GLY A 72 -5.79 -12.03 3.99
CA GLY A 72 -7.14 -12.15 3.46
C GLY A 72 -7.89 -10.84 3.60
N MET A 73 -8.60 -10.44 2.56
CA MET A 73 -9.41 -9.22 2.58
C MET A 73 -10.89 -9.56 2.48
N ASP A 74 -11.67 -9.09 3.45
CA ASP A 74 -13.13 -9.12 3.38
C ASP A 74 -13.71 -7.79 2.89
N GLY A 75 -15.04 -7.68 2.86
CA GLY A 75 -15.71 -6.46 2.40
C GLY A 75 -15.45 -5.23 3.28
N ILE A 76 -15.18 -5.40 4.57
CA ILE A 76 -14.88 -4.28 5.49
C ILE A 76 -13.42 -3.87 5.33
N SER A 77 -12.50 -4.83 5.34
CA SER A 77 -11.08 -4.63 5.09
C SER A 77 -10.84 -3.88 3.79
N LEU A 78 -11.55 -4.26 2.71
CA LEU A 78 -11.45 -3.59 1.42
C LEU A 78 -11.84 -2.10 1.49
N LEU A 79 -12.89 -1.75 2.23
CA LEU A 79 -13.27 -0.35 2.42
C LEU A 79 -12.21 0.43 3.22
N LEU A 80 -11.60 -0.20 4.22
CA LEU A 80 -10.54 0.42 5.03
C LEU A 80 -9.25 0.60 4.21
N VAL A 81 -8.90 -0.36 3.36
CA VAL A 81 -7.79 -0.24 2.39
C VAL A 81 -8.08 0.86 1.37
N LEU A 82 -9.29 0.94 0.82
CA LEU A 82 -9.70 1.98 -0.11
C LEU A 82 -9.60 3.37 0.53
N LEU A 83 -10.10 3.53 1.76
CA LEU A 83 -10.01 4.77 2.51
C LEU A 83 -8.55 5.16 2.77
N THR A 84 -7.73 4.21 3.22
CA THR A 84 -6.31 4.44 3.50
C THR A 84 -5.58 4.91 2.25
N THR A 85 -5.73 4.17 1.14
CA THR A 85 -5.08 4.50 -0.14
C THR A 85 -5.61 5.78 -0.76
N PHE A 86 -6.87 6.17 -0.52
CA PHE A 86 -7.43 7.46 -0.94
C PHE A 86 -6.83 8.64 -0.16
N LEU A 87 -6.64 8.50 1.15
CA LEU A 87 -6.13 9.57 2.00
C LEU A 87 -4.64 9.87 1.77
N LEU A 88 -3.84 8.87 1.44
CA LEU A 88 -2.38 9.02 1.29
C LEU A 88 -1.95 10.05 0.22
N PRO A 89 -2.52 10.07 -1.00
CA PRO A 89 -2.29 11.13 -1.98
C PRO A 89 -2.62 12.53 -1.45
N LEU A 90 -3.71 12.68 -0.67
CA LEU A 90 -4.10 13.96 -0.08
C LEU A 90 -3.12 14.39 1.01
N ILE A 91 -2.66 13.44 1.84
CA ILE A 91 -1.62 13.68 2.84
C ILE A 91 -0.34 14.15 2.16
N VAL A 92 0.13 13.44 1.13
CA VAL A 92 1.32 13.84 0.36
C VAL A 92 1.14 15.22 -0.27
N LEU A 93 -0.02 15.49 -0.89
CA LEU A 93 -0.32 16.78 -1.52
C LEU A 93 -0.27 17.94 -0.50
N SER A 94 -0.78 17.71 0.72
CA SER A 94 -0.77 18.71 1.79
C SER A 94 0.65 19.15 2.19
N THR A 95 1.65 18.29 1.96
CA THR A 95 3.05 18.55 2.30
C THR A 95 3.79 19.43 1.28
N PHE A 96 3.15 19.81 0.16
CA PHE A 96 3.83 20.53 -0.93
C PHE A 96 4.33 21.91 -0.52
N ASN A 97 3.64 22.56 0.42
CA ASN A 97 4.00 23.88 0.95
C ASN A 97 5.13 23.84 1.99
N PHE A 98 5.54 22.66 2.46
CA PHE A 98 6.57 22.50 3.49
C PHE A 98 7.90 22.07 2.90
N LYS A 99 9.01 22.51 3.47
CA LYS A 99 10.35 22.03 3.10
C LYS A 99 10.86 21.12 4.22
N TYR A 100 11.29 19.92 3.84
CA TYR A 100 11.89 18.95 4.75
C TYR A 100 13.39 18.86 4.44
N GLU A 101 14.22 18.69 5.47
CA GLU A 101 15.67 18.54 5.31
C GLU A 101 16.02 17.29 4.48
N ASN A 102 15.31 16.18 4.73
CA ASN A 102 15.48 14.94 3.98
C ASN A 102 14.13 14.48 3.37
N PRO A 103 13.72 15.05 2.22
CA PRO A 103 12.44 14.72 1.62
C PRO A 103 12.38 13.27 1.15
N ILE A 104 13.51 12.70 0.70
CA ILE A 104 13.59 11.31 0.24
C ILE A 104 13.19 10.37 1.39
N SER A 105 13.86 10.49 2.55
CA SER A 105 13.54 9.65 3.70
C SER A 105 12.11 9.89 4.19
N PHE A 106 11.66 11.14 4.24
CA PHE A 106 10.31 11.50 4.69
C PHE A 106 9.22 10.80 3.86
N TYR A 107 9.24 10.93 2.53
CA TYR A 107 8.23 10.31 1.68
C TYR A 107 8.36 8.78 1.60
N SER A 108 9.59 8.26 1.68
CA SER A 108 9.81 6.80 1.72
C SER A 108 9.19 6.20 2.98
N LEU A 109 9.35 6.87 4.13
CA LEU A 109 8.73 6.44 5.39
C LEU A 109 7.20 6.57 5.36
N ILE A 110 6.64 7.57 4.67
CA ILE A 110 5.18 7.66 4.46
C ILE A 110 4.66 6.44 3.69
N LEU A 111 5.32 6.05 2.59
CA LEU A 111 4.91 4.87 1.83
C LEU A 111 5.13 3.57 2.61
N LEU A 112 6.21 3.47 3.39
CA LEU A 112 6.43 2.32 4.27
C LEU A 112 5.35 2.23 5.38
N MET A 113 4.96 3.37 5.95
CA MET A 113 3.84 3.46 6.88
C MET A 113 2.53 3.02 6.21
N GLN A 114 2.29 3.43 4.96
CA GLN A 114 1.11 2.99 4.20
C GLN A 114 1.06 1.45 4.06
N ALA A 115 2.20 0.78 3.81
CA ALA A 115 2.26 -0.67 3.78
C ALA A 115 1.85 -1.29 5.13
N GLY A 116 2.33 -0.73 6.24
CA GLY A 116 1.95 -1.16 7.58
C GLY A 116 0.46 -0.96 7.87
N LEU A 117 -0.12 0.18 7.48
CA LEU A 117 -1.55 0.45 7.64
C LEU A 117 -2.41 -0.52 6.82
N ILE A 118 -2.02 -0.80 5.58
CA ILE A 118 -2.70 -1.81 4.75
C ILE A 118 -2.61 -3.17 5.45
N GLY A 119 -1.42 -3.61 5.86
CA GLY A 119 -1.21 -4.90 6.53
C GLY A 119 -1.93 -5.10 7.86
N VAL A 120 -2.47 -4.05 8.50
CA VAL A 120 -3.36 -4.20 9.66
C VAL A 120 -4.76 -4.65 9.26
N PHE A 121 -5.18 -4.34 8.04
CA PHE A 121 -6.51 -4.64 7.54
C PHE A 121 -6.56 -5.93 6.69
N VAL A 122 -5.43 -6.52 6.32
CA VAL A 122 -5.35 -7.70 5.45
C VAL A 122 -4.58 -8.85 6.05
#